data_AF-A0A941I2C3-F1
#
_entry.id   AF-A0A941I2C3-F1
#
_cell.length_a   1.000
_cell.length_b   1.000
_cell.length_c   1.000
_cell.angle_alpha   90.00
_cell.angle_beta   90.00
_cell.angle_gamma   90.00
#
_symmetry.space_group_name_H-M   'P 1'
#
loop_
_entity.id
_entity.type
_entity.pdbx_description
1 polymer ?
#
loop_
_entity_poly.entity_id
_entity_poly.type
_entity_poly.pdbx_seq_one_letter_code
_entity_poly.pdbx_strand_id
1 'polypeptide(L)'
;MATVDNANVSGTILAFDFGLKRIGVAVGNTLMCQAQALTIIQAPSNDGKFAAIASLIQEWQPVLCVVGLPMHQDGTAHEMTTRCQRFANQLHGRYGVQVVLVDERYSSAVFHAKQGERIDDQAAAVILQQYFDQT
;
A
#
# COMPACT_ATOMS: atom_id res chain seq x y z
N MET A 1 6.37 -15.50 -18.10
CA MET A 1 6.33 -14.57 -16.96
C MET A 1 6.14 -15.44 -15.73
N ALA A 2 7.14 -15.53 -14.85
CA ALA A 2 7.05 -16.40 -13.69
C ALA A 2 5.97 -15.87 -12.75
N THR A 3 4.93 -16.67 -12.53
CA THR A 3 4.02 -16.56 -11.39
C THR A 3 4.89 -16.69 -10.15
N VAL A 4 5.04 -15.62 -9.39
CA VAL A 4 5.69 -15.69 -8.08
C VAL A 4 4.70 -16.43 -7.19
N ASP A 5 5.08 -17.62 -6.72
CA ASP A 5 4.29 -18.40 -5.77
C ASP A 5 4.18 -17.60 -4.45
N ASN A 6 3.06 -16.91 -4.25
CA ASN A 6 2.73 -16.13 -3.05
C ASN A 6 2.61 -16.98 -1.77
N ALA A 7 2.71 -18.31 -1.87
CA ALA A 7 2.36 -19.27 -0.82
C ALA A 7 3.37 -19.40 0.33
N ASN A 8 4.46 -18.63 0.38
CA ASN A 8 5.53 -18.80 1.37
C ASN A 8 6.06 -17.51 2.00
N VAL A 9 5.39 -16.37 1.80
CA VAL A 9 5.79 -15.11 2.43
C VAL A 9 5.30 -15.12 3.88
N SER A 10 6.22 -15.20 4.85
CA SER A 10 5.90 -15.10 6.28
C SER A 10 6.65 -13.94 6.91
N GLY A 11 5.93 -13.00 7.53
CA GLY A 11 6.54 -11.86 8.21
C GLY A 11 5.68 -10.60 8.17
N THR A 12 6.33 -9.48 8.46
CA THR A 12 5.73 -8.15 8.44
C THR A 12 5.48 -7.69 7.01
N ILE A 13 4.31 -7.09 6.76
CA ILE A 13 3.96 -6.45 5.50
C ILE A 13 3.66 -4.98 5.78
N LEU A 14 4.23 -4.09 4.99
CA LEU A 14 3.85 -2.68 4.96
C LEU A 14 2.96 -2.40 3.76
N ALA A 15 1.92 -1.61 3.94
CA ALA A 15 1.11 -1.11 2.83
C ALA A 15 1.17 0.41 2.74
N PHE A 16 1.09 0.92 1.51
CA PHE A 16 1.16 2.32 1.19
C PHE A 16 -0.05 2.75 0.34
N ASP A 17 -0.78 3.74 0.84
CA ASP A 17 -1.72 4.54 0.04
C ASP A 17 -0.96 5.76 -0.50
N PHE A 18 -0.60 5.74 -1.78
CA PHE A 18 0.24 6.76 -2.37
C PHE A 18 -0.58 7.99 -2.82
N GLY A 19 -0.40 9.10 -2.11
CA GLY A 19 -0.88 10.41 -2.52
C GLY A 19 0.24 11.41 -2.83
N LEU A 20 -0.04 12.40 -3.68
CA LEU A 20 0.93 13.45 -4.02
C LEU A 20 1.35 14.30 -2.81
N LYS A 21 0.45 14.50 -1.84
CA LYS A 21 0.72 15.32 -0.64
C LYS A 21 1.10 14.46 0.58
N ARG A 22 0.43 13.33 0.75
CA ARG A 22 0.52 12.44 1.91
C ARG A 22 0.61 11.00 1.42
N ILE A 23 1.35 10.16 2.13
CA ILE A 23 1.35 8.72 1.90
C ILE A 23 0.85 8.07 3.20
N GLY A 24 -0.30 7.42 3.14
CA GLY A 24 -0.79 6.61 4.25
C GLY A 24 0.04 5.34 4.35
N VAL A 25 0.40 4.92 5.57
CA VAL A 25 1.15 3.68 5.80
C VAL A 25 0.38 2.80 6.78
N ALA A 26 0.30 1.51 6.47
CA ALA A 26 -0.23 0.50 7.36
C ALA A 26 0.76 -0.65 7.53
N VAL A 27 0.60 -1.38 8.62
CA VAL A 27 1.38 -2.56 8.95
C VAL A 27 0.46 -3.73 9.26
N GLY A 28 0.92 -4.92 8.96
CA GLY A 28 0.28 -6.17 9.30
C GLY A 28 1.28 -7.30 9.25
N ASN A 29 0.85 -8.50 9.61
CA ASN A 29 1.67 -9.69 9.49
C ASN A 29 0.85 -10.86 8.97
N THR A 30 1.53 -11.77 8.30
CA THR A 30 0.94 -12.95 7.64
C THR A 30 0.40 -14.01 8.61
N LEU A 31 0.72 -13.91 9.91
CA LEU A 31 0.22 -14.85 10.93
C LEU A 31 -1.17 -14.44 11.42
N MET A 32 -1.38 -13.16 11.70
CA MET A 32 -2.66 -12.63 12.18
C MET A 32 -3.58 -12.18 11.05
N CYS A 33 -3.03 -11.86 9.87
CA CYS A 33 -3.77 -11.34 8.72
C CYS A 33 -4.65 -10.12 9.07
N GLN A 34 -4.14 -9.27 9.97
CA GLN A 34 -4.79 -8.05 10.41
C GLN A 34 -3.95 -6.84 10.02
N ALA A 35 -4.59 -5.89 9.35
CA ALA A 35 -4.00 -4.62 9.00
C ALA A 35 -4.32 -3.54 10.03
N GLN A 36 -3.34 -2.68 10.30
CA GLN A 36 -3.50 -1.51 11.16
C GLN A 36 -2.82 -0.30 10.54
N ALA A 37 -3.47 0.86 10.58
CA ALA A 37 -2.83 2.11 10.19
C ALA A 37 -1.62 2.38 11.11
N LEU A 38 -0.48 2.68 10.51
CA LEU A 38 0.77 2.90 11.21
C LEU A 38 1.08 4.39 11.34
N THR A 39 1.11 5.11 10.22
CA THR A 39 1.44 6.54 10.19
C THR A 39 1.06 7.17 8.86
N ILE A 40 1.16 8.50 8.78
CA ILE A 40 1.04 9.26 7.54
C ILE A 40 2.37 9.95 7.29
N ILE A 41 3.00 9.66 6.15
CA ILE A 41 4.21 10.34 5.71
C ILE A 41 3.80 11.62 4.96
N GLN A 42 4.24 12.76 5.48
CA GLN A 42 4.11 14.05 4.82
C GLN A 42 5.46 14.76 4.80
N ALA A 43 5.97 15.04 3.61
CA ALA A 43 7.20 15.80 3.41
C ALA A 43 7.09 16.67 2.15
N PRO A 44 7.73 17.85 2.12
CA PRO A 44 7.65 18.77 0.98
C PRO A 44 8.38 18.26 -0.26
N SER A 45 9.37 17.38 -0.11
CA SER A 45 10.14 16.79 -1.19
C SER A 45 9.95 15.28 -1.28
N ASN A 46 10.16 14.71 -2.47
CA ASN A 46 10.14 13.26 -2.65
C ASN A 46 11.27 12.58 -1.87
N ASP A 47 12.45 13.19 -1.78
CA ASP A 47 13.57 12.63 -1.01
C ASP A 47 13.24 12.56 0.48
N GLY A 48 12.55 13.55 1.03
CA GLY A 48 12.07 13.51 2.42
C GLY A 48 11.06 12.37 2.65
N LYS A 49 10.15 12.13 1.70
CA LYS A 49 9.23 10.99 1.77
C LYS A 49 9.97 9.65 1.74
N PHE A 50 10.93 9.49 0.84
CA PHE A 50 11.72 8.26 0.75
C PHE A 50 12.68 8.06 1.94
N ALA A 51 13.15 9.13 2.58
CA ALA A 51 13.89 9.01 3.82
C ALA A 51 13.00 8.44 4.95
N ALA A 52 11.77 8.95 5.09
CA ALA A 52 10.82 8.40 6.06
C ALA A 52 10.46 6.94 5.76
N ILE A 53 10.24 6.59 4.48
CA ILE A 53 10.00 5.20 4.06
C ILE A 53 11.21 4.31 4.39
N ALA A 54 12.44 4.79 4.15
CA ALA A 54 13.65 4.04 4.47
C ALA A 54 13.72 3.71 5.97
N SER A 55 13.40 4.67 6.84
CA SER A 55 13.32 4.43 8.28
C SER A 55 12.30 3.35 8.64
N LEU A 56 11.10 3.40 8.05
CA LEU A 56 10.07 2.39 8.29
C LEU A 56 10.47 1.00 7.78
N ILE A 57 11.10 0.91 6.61
CA ILE A 57 11.60 -0.37 6.08
C ILE A 57 12.69 -0.93 6.98
N GLN A 58 13.60 -0.07 7.47
CA GLN A 58 14.66 -0.49 8.38
C GLN A 58 14.11 -0.96 9.73
N GLU A 59 13.10 -0.28 10.27
CA GLU A 59 12.48 -0.60 11.54
C GLU A 59 11.64 -1.89 11.47
N TRP A 60 10.76 -1.99 10.47
CA TRP A 60 9.77 -3.06 10.39
C TRP A 60 10.24 -4.30 9.63
N GLN A 61 11.34 -4.18 8.87
CA GLN A 61 11.93 -5.25 8.05
C GLN A 61 10.86 -6.03 7.25
N PRO A 62 10.04 -5.35 6.44
CA PRO A 62 8.94 -6.00 5.75
C PRO A 62 9.45 -7.02 4.73
N VAL A 63 8.82 -8.18 4.70
CA VAL A 63 9.07 -9.20 3.68
C VAL A 63 8.38 -8.86 2.36
N LEU A 64 7.35 -8.01 2.42
CA LEU A 64 6.59 -7.53 1.28
C LEU A 64 6.07 -6.11 1.55
N CYS A 65 6.04 -5.30 0.49
CA CYS A 65 5.30 -4.05 0.47
C CYS A 65 4.07 -4.16 -0.44
N VAL A 66 2.97 -3.56 -0.02
CA VAL A 66 1.73 -3.45 -0.80
C VAL A 66 1.50 -2.00 -1.17
N VAL A 67 1.09 -1.71 -2.41
CA VAL A 67 0.76 -0.34 -2.85
C VAL A 67 -0.64 -0.33 -3.47
N GLY A 68 -1.47 0.60 -3.01
CA GLY A 68 -2.80 0.83 -3.59
C GLY A 68 -2.71 1.33 -5.04
N LEU A 69 -3.55 0.75 -5.90
CA LEU A 69 -3.67 1.13 -7.30
C LEU A 69 -5.07 1.68 -7.57
N PRO A 70 -5.22 3.01 -7.66
CA PRO A 70 -6.51 3.60 -7.99
C PRO A 70 -6.86 3.28 -9.45
N MET A 71 -8.08 2.78 -9.66
CA MET A 71 -8.66 2.51 -10.97
C MET A 71 -10.05 3.15 -11.03
N HIS A 72 -10.24 4.11 -11.94
CA HIS A 72 -11.55 4.69 -12.22
C HIS A 72 -12.29 3.89 -13.32
N GLN A 73 -13.61 3.75 -13.17
CA GLN A 73 -14.49 3.03 -14.11
C GLN A 73 -14.60 3.73 -15.49
N ASP A 74 -14.23 5.01 -15.58
CA ASP A 74 -14.43 5.85 -16.79
C ASP A 74 -13.16 6.09 -17.63
N GLY A 75 -12.08 5.32 -17.40
CA GLY A 75 -10.91 5.28 -18.29
C GLY A 75 -9.95 6.48 -18.26
N THR A 76 -10.19 7.49 -17.41
CA THR A 76 -9.41 8.76 -17.38
C THR A 76 -8.31 8.84 -16.31
N ALA A 77 -8.11 7.81 -15.48
CA ALA A 77 -7.18 7.86 -14.34
C ALA A 77 -5.75 7.36 -14.60
N HIS A 78 -5.28 7.34 -15.85
CA HIS A 78 -3.97 6.80 -16.20
C HIS A 78 -2.79 7.44 -15.45
N GLU A 79 -2.87 8.73 -15.12
CA GLU A 79 -1.73 9.45 -14.56
C GLU A 79 -1.43 9.07 -13.10
N MET A 80 -2.45 8.89 -12.24
CA MET A 80 -2.23 8.46 -10.85
C MET A 80 -1.81 6.99 -10.80
N THR A 81 -2.46 6.12 -11.58
CA THR A 81 -2.07 4.71 -11.73
C THR A 81 -0.60 4.59 -12.14
N THR A 82 -0.17 5.38 -13.13
CA THR A 82 1.25 5.42 -13.58
C THR A 82 2.18 5.88 -12.45
N ARG A 83 1.77 6.85 -11.63
CA ARG A 83 2.55 7.30 -10.48
C ARG A 83 2.65 6.24 -9.39
N CYS A 84 1.57 5.53 -9.06
CA CYS A 84 1.60 4.42 -8.10
C CYS A 84 2.52 3.29 -8.59
N GLN A 85 2.44 2.93 -9.88
CA GLN A 85 3.34 1.95 -10.48
C GLN A 85 4.81 2.39 -10.40
N ARG A 86 5.09 3.66 -10.70
CA ARG A 86 6.44 4.22 -10.56
C ARG A 86 6.92 4.19 -9.12
N PHE A 87 6.05 4.54 -8.16
CA PHE A 87 6.36 4.49 -6.74
C PHE A 87 6.69 3.05 -6.29
N ALA A 88 5.89 2.06 -6.68
CA ALA A 88 6.17 0.65 -6.42
C ALA A 88 7.53 0.20 -6.99
N ASN A 89 7.83 0.59 -8.23
CA ASN A 89 9.14 0.30 -8.85
C ASN A 89 10.29 0.98 -8.09
N GLN A 90 10.09 2.19 -7.56
CA GLN A 90 11.08 2.89 -6.75
C GLN A 90 11.30 2.23 -5.39
N LEU A 91 10.24 1.73 -4.74
CA LEU A 91 10.36 0.95 -3.51
C LEU A 91 11.22 -0.30 -3.75
N HIS A 92 10.89 -1.07 -4.79
CA HIS A 92 11.64 -2.26 -5.15
C HIS A 92 13.11 -1.92 -5.48
N GLY A 93 13.35 -0.96 -6.38
CA GLY A 93 14.69 -0.63 -6.84
C GLY A 93 15.59 0.02 -5.77
N ARG A 94 15.02 0.74 -4.81
CA ARG A 94 15.80 1.40 -3.73
C ARG A 94 16.10 0.48 -2.56
N TYR A 95 15.17 -0.40 -2.20
CA TYR A 95 15.22 -1.15 -0.94
C TYR A 95 15.31 -2.67 -1.13
N GLY A 96 15.17 -3.17 -2.36
CA GLY A 96 15.23 -4.61 -2.65
C GLY A 96 14.02 -5.41 -2.15
N VAL A 97 13.02 -4.75 -1.55
CA VAL A 97 11.80 -5.40 -1.05
C VAL A 97 10.88 -5.78 -2.21
N GLN A 98 10.18 -6.90 -2.08
CA GLN A 98 9.13 -7.28 -3.03
C GLN A 98 7.97 -6.30 -2.91
N VAL A 99 7.31 -5.97 -4.03
CA VAL A 99 6.19 -5.03 -4.04
C VAL A 99 5.03 -5.60 -4.86
N VAL A 100 3.84 -5.63 -4.26
CA VAL A 100 2.59 -6.03 -4.92
C VAL A 100 1.67 -4.82 -5.03
N LEU A 101 0.96 -4.73 -6.17
CA LEU A 101 -0.09 -3.74 -6.39
C LEU A 101 -1.45 -4.35 -6.08
N VAL A 102 -2.27 -3.62 -5.32
CA VAL A 102 -3.64 -4.03 -4.99
C VAL A 102 -4.63 -3.07 -5.62
N ASP A 103 -5.59 -3.63 -6.34
CA ASP A 103 -6.61 -2.88 -7.05
C ASP A 103 -7.73 -2.41 -6.12
N GLU A 104 -7.95 -1.09 -6.05
CA GLU A 104 -8.89 -0.48 -5.10
C GLU A 104 -10.37 -0.63 -5.49
N ARG A 105 -10.70 -1.19 -6.68
CA ARG A 105 -12.08 -1.32 -7.21
C ARG A 105 -13.05 -2.07 -6.30
N TYR A 106 -12.58 -2.95 -5.42
CA TYR A 106 -13.43 -3.78 -4.57
C TYR A 106 -13.82 -3.09 -3.25
N SER A 107 -13.06 -2.09 -2.82
CA SER A 107 -13.32 -1.39 -1.55
C SER A 107 -14.66 -0.62 -1.60
N SER A 108 -15.02 -0.04 -2.73
CA SER A 108 -16.25 0.76 -2.88
C SER A 108 -17.52 -0.08 -2.85
N ALA A 109 -17.48 -1.35 -3.27
CA ALA A 109 -18.63 -2.25 -3.19
C ALA A 109 -18.84 -2.83 -1.79
N VAL A 110 -17.77 -3.08 -1.03
CA VAL A 110 -17.82 -3.68 0.31
C VAL A 110 -18.03 -2.63 1.42
N PHE A 111 -17.62 -1.37 1.21
CA PHE A 111 -17.78 -0.27 2.20
C PHE A 111 -19.13 0.47 2.17
N HIS A 112 -20.19 -0.07 1.56
CA HIS A 112 -21.53 0.50 1.69
C HIS A 112 -22.15 0.36 3.10
N ALA A 113 -21.44 -0.22 4.08
CA ALA A 113 -21.97 -0.43 5.43
C ALA A 113 -21.60 0.63 6.49
N LYS A 114 -20.78 1.65 6.20
CA LYS A 114 -20.52 2.77 7.15
C LYS A 114 -20.36 4.11 6.43
N GLN A 115 -21.47 4.66 5.94
CA GLN A 115 -21.53 6.07 5.53
C GLN A 115 -21.33 6.98 6.74
N GLY A 116 -20.38 7.92 6.66
CA GLY A 116 -20.40 9.13 7.49
C GLY A 116 -19.05 9.76 7.81
N GLU A 117 -18.01 8.95 8.03
CA GLU A 117 -16.68 9.45 8.37
C GLU A 117 -15.69 8.94 7.34
N ARG A 118 -15.21 9.83 6.46
CA ARG A 118 -13.95 9.59 5.75
C ARG A 118 -12.87 9.49 6.82
N ILE A 119 -12.55 8.27 7.23
CA ILE A 119 -11.34 8.01 7.98
C ILE A 119 -10.19 8.10 6.96
N ASP A 120 -9.82 9.32 6.59
CA ASP A 120 -8.73 9.63 5.64
C ASP A 120 -7.40 8.97 6.06
N ASP A 121 -7.32 8.48 7.30
CA ASP A 121 -6.13 7.95 7.95
C ASP A 121 -6.04 6.41 7.87
N GLN A 122 -7.04 5.73 7.32
CA GLN A 122 -7.14 4.25 7.30
C GLN A 122 -7.03 3.60 5.92
N ALA A 123 -6.91 4.38 4.84
CA ALA A 123 -6.90 3.84 3.47
C ALA A 123 -5.82 2.76 3.26
N ALA A 124 -4.59 2.99 3.73
CA ALA A 124 -3.52 2.00 3.66
C ALA A 124 -3.85 0.69 4.42
N ALA A 125 -4.59 0.78 5.52
CA ALA A 125 -5.00 -0.40 6.28
C ALA A 125 -6.08 -1.18 5.53
N VAL A 126 -7.02 -0.50 4.88
CA VAL A 126 -8.02 -1.13 4.01
C VAL A 126 -7.36 -1.85 2.83
N ILE A 127 -6.38 -1.21 2.18
CA ILE A 127 -5.60 -1.83 1.09
C ILE A 127 -4.89 -3.10 1.58
N LEU A 128 -4.26 -3.05 2.75
CA LEU A 128 -3.56 -4.20 3.31
C LEU A 128 -4.52 -5.31 3.75
N GLN A 129 -5.66 -4.97 4.34
CA GLN A 129 -6.66 -5.96 4.71
C GLN A 129 -7.20 -6.66 3.46
N GLN A 130 -7.47 -5.90 2.39
CA GLN A 130 -7.88 -6.49 1.11
C GLN A 130 -6.83 -7.47 0.56
N TYR A 131 -5.54 -7.16 0.69
CA TYR A 131 -4.48 -8.08 0.30
C TYR A 131 -4.53 -9.39 1.11
N PHE A 132 -4.71 -9.30 2.43
CA PHE A 132 -4.84 -10.47 3.29
C PHE A 132 -6.09 -11.30 2.98
N ASP A 133 -7.21 -10.66 2.68
CA ASP A 133 -8.47 -11.35 2.40
C ASP A 133 -8.47 -12.07 1.03
N GLN A 134 -7.51 -11.74 0.16
CA GLN A 134 -7.37 -12.30 -1.20
C GLN A 134 -6.26 -13.37 -1.32
N THR A 135 -5.46 -13.57 -0.25
CA THR A 135 -4.32 -14.49 -0.23
C THR A 135 -4.61 -15.68 0.68
#